data_AF-A0A346A275-F1
#
_entry.id   AF-A0A346A275-F1
#
_cell.length_a   1.000
_cell.length_b   1.000
_cell.length_c   1.000
_cell.angle_alpha   90.00
_cell.angle_beta   90.00
_cell.angle_gamma   90.00
#
_symmetry.space_group_name_H-M   'P 1'
#
loop_
_entity.id
_entity.type
_entity.pdbx_description
1 polymer ?
#
loop_
_entity_poly.entity_id
_entity_poly.type
_entity_poly.pdbx_seq_one_letter_code
_entity_poly.pdbx_strand_id
1 'polypeptide(L)'
;MILKSIFGLSLVLHASLDSQVSLKIDHGAWQQLSAPQREAALLPAVQRATDCIVQKFVGDPRYRADLRADEVNDLIVDSIAGCGPTVRAMIDAHDRIYGAGSGEAFLLGPYLDVLPSAVVHQVKARAPAH
;
A
#
# COMPACT_ATOMS: atom_id res chain seq x y z
N MET A 1 8.75 -68.41 -7.10
CA MET A 1 8.09 -68.02 -5.84
C MET A 1 9.08 -67.29 -4.97
N ILE A 2 8.99 -65.95 -4.82
CA ILE A 2 9.28 -65.05 -3.66
C ILE A 2 9.04 -63.61 -4.23
N LEU A 3 7.82 -63.09 -4.40
CA LEU A 3 6.94 -62.34 -3.48
C LEU A 3 7.58 -61.23 -2.62
N LYS A 4 7.06 -59.99 -2.79
CA LYS A 4 7.09 -58.81 -1.87
C LYS A 4 8.46 -58.12 -1.73
N SER A 5 8.59 -56.80 -1.66
CA SER A 5 7.65 -55.79 -1.16
C SER A 5 7.98 -54.40 -1.73
N ILE A 6 6.94 -53.68 -2.10
CA ILE A 6 6.96 -52.25 -2.40
C ILE A 6 6.97 -51.51 -1.05
N PHE A 7 7.93 -50.62 -0.84
CA PHE A 7 7.82 -49.55 0.16
C PHE A 7 8.32 -48.25 -0.47
N GLY A 8 7.43 -47.61 -1.23
CA GLY A 8 7.57 -46.19 -1.54
C GLY A 8 7.19 -45.41 -0.28
N LEU A 9 8.17 -44.83 0.41
CA LEU A 9 7.92 -43.86 1.46
C LEU A 9 7.37 -42.58 0.80
N SER A 10 6.04 -42.49 0.72
CA SER A 10 5.37 -41.20 0.53
C SER A 10 5.48 -40.41 1.83
N LEU A 11 6.34 -39.40 1.86
CA LEU A 11 6.27 -38.34 2.86
C LEU A 11 5.11 -37.41 2.47
N VAL A 12 3.90 -37.75 2.89
CA VAL A 12 2.79 -36.81 2.90
C VAL A 12 3.01 -35.89 4.10
N LEU A 13 3.60 -34.71 3.86
CA LEU A 13 3.51 -33.63 4.84
C LEU A 13 2.04 -33.20 4.91
N HIS A 14 1.31 -33.70 5.91
CA HIS A 14 0.08 -33.08 6.36
C HIS A 14 0.43 -31.71 6.92
N ALA A 15 0.24 -30.67 6.12
CA ALA A 15 0.14 -29.31 6.63
C ALA A 15 -1.19 -29.22 7.42
N SER A 16 -1.13 -29.42 8.74
CA SER A 16 -2.17 -28.87 9.61
C SER A 16 -1.99 -27.36 9.59
N LEU A 17 -2.76 -26.67 8.74
CA LEU A 17 -2.97 -25.24 8.91
C LEU A 17 -3.80 -25.07 10.19
N ASP A 18 -3.12 -24.99 11.32
CA ASP A 18 -3.64 -24.25 12.45
C ASP A 18 -3.59 -22.77 12.07
N SER A 19 -4.71 -22.24 11.55
CA SER A 19 -4.86 -20.85 11.13
C SER A 19 -4.92 -19.86 12.31
N GLN A 20 -4.37 -20.18 13.49
CA GLN A 20 -4.36 -19.27 14.63
C GLN A 20 -2.98 -18.68 14.96
N VAL A 21 -1.93 -19.03 14.21
CA VAL A 21 -0.60 -18.41 14.33
C VAL A 21 -0.29 -17.53 13.10
N SER A 22 -1.08 -16.48 12.86
CA SER A 22 -0.78 -15.52 11.77
C SER A 22 -0.81 -14.04 12.16
N LEU A 23 -0.97 -13.68 13.44
CA LEU A 23 -0.97 -12.27 13.85
C LEU A 23 0.16 -11.87 14.81
N LYS A 24 1.05 -12.81 15.19
CA LYS A 24 2.18 -12.50 16.09
C LYS A 24 3.57 -12.63 15.45
N ILE A 25 3.69 -13.28 14.30
CA ILE A 25 4.96 -13.40 13.57
C ILE A 25 5.02 -12.30 12.52
N ASP A 26 5.36 -11.06 12.91
CA ASP A 26 5.97 -10.12 11.95
C ASP A 26 6.58 -8.89 12.62
N HIS A 27 6.00 -8.38 13.72
CA HIS A 27 6.50 -7.14 14.35
C HIS A 27 7.97 -7.22 14.75
N GLY A 28 8.42 -8.36 15.28
CA GLY A 28 9.83 -8.57 15.66
C GLY A 28 10.80 -8.54 14.47
N ALA A 29 10.36 -8.95 13.28
CA ALA A 29 11.18 -8.92 12.06
C ALA A 29 11.33 -7.48 11.56
N TRP A 30 10.25 -6.68 11.58
CA TRP A 30 10.30 -5.26 11.22
C TRP A 30 11.16 -4.43 12.19
N GLN A 31 11.24 -4.78 13.47
CA GLN A 31 12.12 -4.09 14.43
C GLN A 31 13.62 -4.34 14.19
N GLN A 32 13.98 -5.42 13.48
CA GLN A 32 15.37 -5.71 13.13
C GLN A 32 15.84 -4.91 11.90
N LEU A 33 14.90 -4.36 11.13
CA LEU A 33 15.21 -3.54 9.96
C LEU A 33 15.56 -2.11 10.36
N SER A 34 16.57 -1.57 9.69
CA SER A 34 16.89 -0.14 9.75
C SER A 34 15.72 0.71 9.21
N ALA A 35 15.67 1.99 9.58
CA ALA A 35 14.63 2.90 9.07
C ALA A 35 14.58 2.96 7.52
N PRO A 36 15.71 3.03 6.78
CA PRO A 36 15.67 3.01 5.31
C PRO A 36 15.08 1.73 4.72
N GLN A 37 15.32 0.58 5.35
CA GLN A 37 14.76 -0.70 4.88
C GLN A 37 13.24 -0.75 5.09
N ARG A 38 12.75 -0.24 6.22
CA ARG A 38 11.31 -0.11 6.48
C ARG A 38 10.64 0.83 5.49
N GLU A 39 11.27 1.97 5.21
CA GLU A 39 10.77 2.92 4.21
C GLU A 39 10.71 2.29 2.81
N ALA A 40 11.77 1.60 2.40
CA ALA A 40 11.80 0.89 1.12
C ALA A 40 10.71 -0.19 1.01
N ALA A 41 10.37 -0.85 2.12
CA ALA A 41 9.30 -1.84 2.17
C ALA A 41 7.89 -1.20 2.08
N LEU A 42 7.72 0.01 2.63
CA LEU A 42 6.46 0.76 2.58
C LEU A 42 6.22 1.39 1.21
N LEU A 43 7.27 1.86 0.54
CA LEU A 43 7.22 2.66 -0.67
C LEU A 43 6.28 2.13 -1.77
N PRO A 44 6.24 0.83 -2.11
CA PRO A 44 5.33 0.32 -3.15
C PRO A 44 3.84 0.49 -2.80
N ALA A 45 3.48 0.43 -1.52
CA ALA A 45 2.10 0.67 -1.09
C ALA A 45 1.72 2.15 -1.20
N VAL A 46 2.64 3.04 -0.81
CA VAL A 46 2.51 4.50 -0.96
C VAL A 46 2.36 4.88 -2.43
N GLN A 47 3.22 4.35 -3.30
CA GLN A 47 3.17 4.60 -4.74
C GLN A 47 1.83 4.19 -5.35
N ARG A 48 1.35 2.97 -5.07
CA ARG A 48 0.06 2.50 -5.58
C ARG A 48 -1.11 3.39 -5.14
N ALA A 49 -1.12 3.81 -3.87
CA ALA A 49 -2.15 4.70 -3.35
C ALA A 49 -2.12 6.06 -4.07
N THR A 50 -0.93 6.64 -4.18
CA THR A 50 -0.73 7.93 -4.86
C THR A 50 -1.07 7.84 -6.34
N ASP A 51 -0.67 6.78 -7.04
CA ASP A 51 -0.99 6.58 -8.47
C ASP A 51 -2.49 6.47 -8.69
N CYS A 52 -3.21 5.73 -7.83
CA CYS A 52 -4.67 5.68 -7.90
C CYS A 52 -5.27 7.08 -7.74
N ILE A 53 -4.82 7.84 -6.73
CA ILE A 53 -5.32 9.20 -6.45
C ILE A 53 -5.04 10.12 -7.64
N VAL A 54 -3.83 10.12 -8.18
CA VAL A 54 -3.46 10.91 -9.35
C VAL A 54 -4.33 10.55 -10.55
N GLN A 55 -4.55 9.26 -10.81
CA GLN A 55 -5.41 8.82 -11.92
C GLN A 55 -6.86 9.25 -11.75
N LYS A 56 -7.41 9.16 -10.53
CA LYS A 56 -8.76 9.64 -10.22
C LYS A 56 -8.87 11.16 -10.33
N PHE A 57 -7.86 11.87 -9.85
CA PHE A 57 -7.80 13.33 -9.90
C PHE A 57 -7.81 13.83 -11.34
N VAL A 58 -6.94 13.33 -12.22
CA VAL A 58 -6.92 13.75 -13.64
C VAL A 58 -8.09 13.22 -14.45
N GLY A 59 -8.69 12.11 -14.02
CA GLY A 59 -9.85 11.51 -14.67
C GLY A 59 -11.18 12.13 -14.25
N ASP A 60 -11.19 13.01 -13.25
CA ASP A 60 -12.40 13.69 -12.80
C ASP A 60 -12.83 14.77 -13.81
N PRO A 61 -14.10 14.84 -14.21
CA PRO A 61 -14.60 15.86 -15.14
C PRO A 61 -14.38 17.31 -14.69
N ARG A 62 -14.18 17.56 -13.39
CA ARG A 62 -13.88 18.88 -12.83
C ARG A 62 -12.42 19.27 -13.00
N TYR A 63 -11.54 18.33 -13.34
CA TYR A 63 -10.12 18.60 -13.50
C TYR A 63 -9.86 19.60 -14.64
N ARG A 64 -9.07 20.63 -14.32
CA ARG A 64 -8.54 21.61 -15.26
C ARG A 64 -7.14 22.03 -14.81
N ALA A 65 -6.29 22.41 -15.77
CA ALA A 65 -4.88 22.70 -15.48
C ALA A 65 -4.67 23.92 -14.54
N ASP A 66 -5.69 24.77 -14.41
CA ASP A 66 -5.68 26.04 -13.69
C ASP A 66 -6.55 26.02 -12.42
N LEU A 67 -6.81 24.84 -11.83
CA LEU A 67 -7.53 24.72 -10.57
C LEU A 67 -6.90 25.57 -9.46
N ARG A 68 -7.74 26.24 -8.66
CA ARG A 68 -7.31 26.92 -7.43
C ARG A 68 -7.00 25.90 -6.35
N ALA A 69 -6.25 26.31 -5.34
CA ALA A 69 -5.80 25.42 -4.27
C ALA A 69 -6.95 24.74 -3.50
N ASP A 70 -8.06 25.46 -3.27
CA ASP A 70 -9.28 24.92 -2.64
C ASP A 70 -9.92 23.83 -3.51
N GLU A 71 -10.02 24.07 -4.82
CA GLU A 71 -10.59 23.10 -5.75
C GLU A 71 -9.69 21.86 -5.94
N VAL A 72 -8.37 22.04 -5.88
CA VAL A 72 -7.41 20.92 -5.86
C VAL A 72 -7.64 20.05 -4.62
N ASN A 73 -7.79 20.66 -3.44
CA ASN A 73 -7.98 19.92 -2.20
C ASN A 73 -9.30 19.13 -2.22
N ASP A 74 -10.40 19.75 -2.65
CA ASP A 74 -11.69 19.09 -2.77
C ASP A 74 -11.62 17.87 -3.71
N LEU A 75 -10.97 18.05 -4.86
CA LEU A 75 -10.80 16.97 -5.83
C LEU A 75 -9.91 15.84 -5.32
N ILE A 76 -8.90 16.16 -4.50
CA ILE A 76 -8.06 15.15 -3.83
C ILE A 76 -8.87 14.35 -2.81
N VAL A 77 -9.71 15.00 -2.01
CA VAL A 77 -10.57 14.31 -1.02
C VAL A 77 -11.48 13.30 -1.73
N ASP A 78 -12.13 13.71 -2.83
CA ASP A 78 -12.98 12.83 -3.63
C ASP A 78 -12.16 11.70 -4.29
N SER A 79 -10.96 12.01 -4.76
CA SER A 79 -10.04 11.01 -5.35
C SER A 79 -9.58 9.97 -4.34
N ILE A 80 -9.28 10.37 -3.09
CA ILE A 80 -8.95 9.47 -1.98
C ILE A 80 -10.13 8.54 -1.69
N ALA A 81 -11.34 9.09 -1.60
CA ALA A 81 -12.55 8.30 -1.37
C ALA A 81 -12.74 7.24 -2.49
N GLY A 82 -12.48 7.62 -3.74
CA GLY A 82 -12.49 6.71 -4.89
C GLY A 82 -11.37 5.66 -4.90
N CYS A 83 -10.33 5.83 -4.08
CA CYS A 83 -9.16 4.96 -3.97
C CYS A 83 -9.09 4.18 -2.63
N GLY A 84 -10.22 4.13 -1.90
CA GLY A 84 -10.32 3.53 -0.57
C GLY A 84 -9.60 2.18 -0.40
N PRO A 85 -9.76 1.18 -1.28
CA PRO A 85 -9.06 -0.10 -1.16
C PRO A 85 -7.53 0.04 -1.18
N THR A 86 -6.98 0.88 -2.07
CA THR A 86 -5.53 1.08 -2.20
C THR A 86 -4.98 1.89 -1.03
N VAL A 87 -5.73 2.89 -0.57
CA VAL A 87 -5.39 3.68 0.62
C VAL A 87 -5.41 2.79 1.87
N ARG A 88 -6.41 1.92 2.01
CA ARG A 88 -6.49 0.96 3.12
C ARG A 88 -5.31 -0.01 3.12
N ALA A 89 -4.91 -0.51 1.94
CA ALA A 89 -3.74 -1.38 1.81
C ALA A 89 -2.43 -0.68 2.21
N MET A 90 -2.32 0.64 1.98
CA MET A 90 -1.20 1.46 2.45
C MET A 90 -1.22 1.61 3.98
N ILE A 91 -2.38 1.89 4.58
CA ILE A 91 -2.55 1.92 6.05
C ILE A 91 -2.13 0.57 6.65
N ASP A 92 -2.64 -0.54 6.11
CA ASP A 92 -2.30 -1.88 6.59
C ASP A 92 -0.81 -2.20 6.44
N ALA A 93 -0.17 -1.74 5.36
CA ALA A 93 1.27 -1.90 5.18
C ALA A 93 2.05 -1.13 6.24
N HIS A 94 1.64 0.10 6.53
CA HIS A 94 2.26 0.92 7.55
C HIS A 94 2.08 0.32 8.95
N ASP A 95 0.88 -0.17 9.28
CA ASP A 95 0.59 -0.82 10.56
C ASP A 95 1.41 -2.08 10.78
N ARG A 96 1.65 -2.89 9.72
CA ARG A 96 2.52 -4.07 9.83
C ARG A 96 3.97 -3.69 10.16
N ILE A 97 4.47 -2.62 9.57
CA ILE A 97 5.88 -2.19 9.68
C ILE A 97 6.15 -1.41 10.97
N TYR A 98 5.24 -0.52 11.36
CA TYR A 98 5.44 0.46 12.42
C TYR A 98 4.54 0.26 13.65
N GLY A 99 3.60 -0.69 13.59
CA GLY A 99 2.70 -1.04 14.68
C GLY A 99 1.28 -0.53 14.47
N ALA A 100 0.32 -1.16 15.14
CA ALA A 100 -1.11 -0.85 14.98
C ALA A 100 -1.43 0.63 15.24
N GLY A 101 -2.25 1.22 14.36
CA GLY A 101 -2.68 2.62 14.43
C GLY A 101 -1.69 3.62 13.82
N SER A 102 -0.48 3.18 13.49
CA SER A 102 0.52 4.04 12.85
C SER A 102 0.13 4.40 11.42
N GLY A 103 -0.59 3.53 10.71
CA GLY A 103 -1.01 3.76 9.33
C GLY A 103 -2.10 4.83 9.19
N GLU A 104 -3.04 4.89 10.13
CA GLU A 104 -4.03 5.98 10.15
C GLU A 104 -3.38 7.32 10.50
N ALA A 105 -2.45 7.33 11.46
CA ALA A 105 -1.67 8.52 11.78
C ALA A 105 -0.80 8.97 10.60
N PHE A 106 -0.23 8.02 9.85
CA PHE A 106 0.52 8.30 8.64
C PHE A 106 -0.36 8.91 7.54
N LEU A 107 -1.55 8.33 7.31
CA LEU A 107 -2.52 8.88 6.37
C LEU A 107 -2.90 10.31 6.78
N LEU A 108 -3.35 10.51 8.01
CA LEU A 108 -3.88 11.80 8.48
C LEU A 108 -2.84 12.90 8.70
N GLY A 109 -1.55 12.56 8.67
CA GLY A 109 -0.46 13.53 8.79
C GLY A 109 0.45 13.51 7.56
N PRO A 110 1.65 12.89 7.64
CA PRO A 110 2.70 13.05 6.63
C PRO A 110 2.26 12.75 5.18
N TYR A 111 1.37 11.77 4.98
CA TYR A 111 0.89 11.45 3.63
C TYR A 111 0.03 12.59 3.05
N LEU A 112 -0.96 13.08 3.80
CA LEU A 112 -1.83 14.17 3.35
C LEU A 112 -1.10 15.51 3.26
N ASP A 113 -0.10 15.77 4.11
CA ASP A 113 0.67 17.02 4.08
C ASP A 113 1.40 17.23 2.74
N VAL A 114 1.84 16.15 2.10
CA VAL A 114 2.60 16.22 0.84
C VAL A 114 1.77 15.88 -0.40
N LEU A 115 0.63 15.22 -0.22
CA LEU A 115 -0.18 14.69 -1.32
C LEU A 115 -0.60 15.77 -2.33
N PRO A 116 -1.10 16.96 -1.94
CA PRO A 116 -1.47 18.00 -2.90
C PRO A 116 -0.32 18.40 -3.83
N SER A 117 0.86 18.64 -3.26
CA SER A 117 2.07 18.96 -4.03
C SER A 117 2.50 17.80 -4.93
N ALA A 118 2.42 16.56 -4.43
CA ALA A 118 2.77 15.37 -5.20
C ALA A 118 1.84 15.16 -6.40
N VAL A 119 0.53 15.35 -6.21
CA VAL A 119 -0.46 15.25 -7.29
C VAL A 119 -0.18 16.31 -8.34
N VAL A 120 -0.08 17.59 -7.96
CA VAL A 120 0.20 18.69 -8.91
C VAL A 120 1.49 18.46 -9.69
N HIS A 121 2.55 18.00 -9.02
CA HIS A 121 3.82 17.71 -9.66
C HIS A 121 3.72 16.55 -10.66
N GLN A 122 3.09 15.44 -10.28
CA GLN A 122 2.94 14.29 -11.17
C GLN A 122 2.06 14.59 -12.38
N VAL A 123 1.02 15.39 -12.20
CA VAL A 123 0.16 15.83 -13.30
C VAL A 123 0.93 16.70 -14.29
N LYS A 124 1.71 17.67 -13.79
CA LYS A 124 2.59 18.49 -14.64
C LYS A 124 3.64 17.66 -15.38
N ALA A 125 4.24 16.68 -14.71
CA ALA A 125 5.25 15.80 -15.32
C ALA A 125 4.66 14.87 -16.40
N ARG A 126 3.37 14.53 -16.32
CA ARG A 126 2.65 13.69 -17.29
C ARG A 126 2.01 14.49 -18.44
N ALA A 127 1.93 15.81 -18.34
CA ALA A 127 1.45 16.66 -19.42
C ALA A 127 2.50 16.73 -20.54
N PRO A 128 2.12 16.55 -21.83
CA PRO A 128 3.06 16.71 -22.93
C PRO A 128 3.58 18.16 -22.96
N ALA A 129 4.88 18.33 -23.21
CA ALA A 129 5.46 19.65 -23.46
C ALA A 129 4.78 20.24 -24.71
N HIS A 130 4.12 21.38 -24.54
CA HIS A 130 3.54 22.17 -25.62
C HIS A 130 4.61 23.01 -26.33
#